data_AF-A0A2N2FRN4-F1
#
_entry.id   AF-A0A2N2FRN4-F1
#
_cell.length_a   1.000
_cell.length_b   1.000
_cell.length_c   1.000
_cell.angle_alpha   90.00
_cell.angle_beta   90.00
_cell.angle_gamma   90.00
#
_symmetry.space_group_name_H-M   'P 1'
#
loop_
_entity.id
_entity.type
_entity.pdbx_description
1 polymer ?
#
loop_
_entity_poly.entity_id
_entity_poly.type
_entity_poly.pdbx_seq_one_letter_code
_entity_poly.pdbx_strand_id
1 'polypeptide(L)'
;MIAKDEALKVLKRAEEAGLVHKAYHPNFDISKDETSICNCCRCCCGNGVDNMLAPISNVTNFISVVNDDLCIGCGTCIEKCHTYAAYLNDDKKARRKEERCIGCGVCAHFCPQNAISMVKGKERIVRIPPKKK
;
A
#
# COMPACT_ATOMS: atom_id res chain seq x y z
N MET A 1 27.95 5.97 -5.06
CA MET A 1 27.01 4.85 -5.33
C MET A 1 27.18 3.83 -4.22
N ILE A 2 26.09 3.23 -3.74
CA ILE A 2 26.12 2.19 -2.68
C ILE A 2 26.15 0.79 -3.30
N ALA A 3 26.55 -0.21 -2.52
CA ALA A 3 26.53 -1.60 -2.94
C ALA A 3 25.10 -2.18 -3.01
N LYS A 4 24.92 -3.28 -3.73
CA LYS A 4 23.60 -3.93 -3.92
C LYS A 4 22.98 -4.38 -2.59
N ASP A 5 23.76 -4.97 -1.70
CA ASP A 5 23.29 -5.43 -0.39
C ASP A 5 22.87 -4.24 0.51
N GLU A 6 23.60 -3.13 0.42
CA GLU A 6 23.27 -1.89 1.11
C GLU A 6 21.96 -1.30 0.59
N ALA A 7 21.75 -1.29 -0.73
CA ALA A 7 20.49 -0.86 -1.33
C ALA A 7 19.30 -1.72 -0.85
N LEU A 8 19.47 -3.05 -0.78
CA LEU A 8 18.42 -3.95 -0.27
C LEU A 8 18.12 -3.69 1.22
N LYS A 9 19.12 -3.37 2.04
CA LYS A 9 18.91 -2.98 3.44
C LYS A 9 18.10 -1.68 3.55
N VAL A 10 18.32 -0.71 2.66
CA VAL A 10 17.53 0.53 2.61
C VAL A 10 16.07 0.22 2.26
N LEU A 11 15.81 -0.65 1.28
CA LEU A 11 14.45 -1.06 0.93
C LEU A 11 13.77 -1.75 2.11
N LYS A 12 14.44 -2.72 2.74
CA LYS A 12 13.88 -3.43 3.90
C LYS A 12 13.50 -2.49 5.06
N ARG A 13 14.37 -1.52 5.37
CA ARG A 13 14.08 -0.50 6.40
C ARG A 13 12.87 0.36 6.04
N ALA A 14 12.66 0.64 4.76
CA ALA A 14 11.49 1.35 4.28
C ALA A 14 10.21 0.50 4.42
N GLU A 15 10.25 -0.81 4.12
CA GLU A 15 9.13 -1.75 4.38
C GLU A 15 8.78 -1.81 5.86
N GLU A 16 9.79 -1.94 6.72
CA GLU A 16 9.65 -1.98 8.19
C GLU A 16 9.08 -0.67 8.76
N ALA A 17 9.34 0.46 8.08
CA ALA A 17 8.72 1.76 8.39
C ALA A 17 7.30 1.90 7.80
N GLY A 18 6.83 0.91 7.05
CA GLY A 18 5.52 0.89 6.39
C GLY A 18 5.44 1.73 5.13
N LEU A 19 6.55 2.14 4.52
CA LEU A 19 6.53 2.94 3.30
C LEU A 19 6.11 2.10 2.10
N VAL A 20 5.42 2.73 1.14
CA VAL A 20 5.02 2.07 -0.11
C VAL A 20 6.12 2.23 -1.16
N HIS A 21 6.69 1.10 -1.60
CA HIS A 21 7.63 1.08 -2.70
C HIS A 21 6.97 1.39 -4.03
N LYS A 22 7.59 2.28 -4.80
CA LYS A 22 7.15 2.63 -6.15
C LYS A 22 8.34 2.78 -7.08
N ALA A 23 8.41 1.94 -8.10
CA ALA A 23 9.35 2.11 -9.20
C ALA A 23 8.84 3.19 -10.17
N TYR A 24 9.77 3.98 -10.71
CA TYR A 24 9.48 5.03 -11.68
C TYR A 24 10.26 4.81 -12.96
N HIS A 25 9.51 4.89 -14.05
CA HIS A 25 10.05 5.00 -15.40
C HIS A 25 10.02 6.47 -15.83
N PRO A 26 11.04 6.97 -16.54
CA PRO A 26 11.05 8.33 -17.05
C PRO A 26 9.79 8.65 -17.86
N ASN A 27 9.13 9.78 -17.56
CA ASN A 27 7.88 10.22 -18.17
C ASN A 27 6.69 9.24 -18.00
N PHE A 28 6.71 8.36 -16.99
CA PHE A 28 5.69 7.32 -16.76
C PHE A 28 5.56 6.32 -17.92
N ASP A 29 6.62 6.16 -18.72
CA ASP A 29 6.66 5.25 -19.86
C ASP A 29 7.23 3.89 -19.45
N ILE A 30 6.34 2.90 -19.28
CA ILE A 30 6.71 1.54 -18.84
C ILE A 30 7.59 0.76 -19.83
N SER A 31 7.84 1.29 -21.04
CA SER A 31 8.77 0.69 -22.00
C SER A 31 10.23 1.05 -21.73
N LYS A 32 10.49 2.06 -20.89
CA LYS A 32 11.84 2.49 -20.49
C LYS A 32 12.28 1.77 -19.22
N ASP A 33 13.58 1.77 -18.95
CA ASP A 33 14.11 1.21 -17.71
C ASP A 33 13.60 1.94 -16.45
N GLU A 34 13.42 1.21 -15.37
CA GLU A 34 13.21 1.80 -14.04
C GLU A 34 14.46 2.57 -13.60
N THR A 35 14.30 3.84 -13.26
CA THR A 35 15.43 4.71 -12.92
C THR A 35 15.47 5.10 -11.45
N SER A 36 14.35 4.93 -10.74
CA SER A 36 14.27 5.29 -9.33
C SER A 36 13.18 4.51 -8.61
N ILE A 37 13.38 4.32 -7.30
CA ILE A 37 12.37 3.78 -6.39
C ILE A 37 12.08 4.86 -5.35
N CYS A 38 10.82 5.27 -5.24
CA CYS A 38 10.37 6.07 -4.10
C CYS A 38 9.81 5.16 -3.02
N ASN A 39 10.09 5.53 -1.76
CA ASN A 39 9.52 4.90 -0.58
C ASN A 39 8.49 5.87 0.00
N CYS A 40 7.30 5.87 -0.59
CA CYS A 40 6.30 6.90 -0.34
C CYS A 40 5.69 6.73 1.05
N CYS A 41 5.81 7.79 1.87
CA CYS A 41 4.98 7.98 3.05
C CYS A 41 3.63 8.58 2.67
N ARG A 42 2.71 8.64 3.64
CA ARG A 42 1.38 9.21 3.46
C ARG A 42 1.33 10.75 3.42
N CYS A 43 2.33 11.43 4.01
CA CYS A 43 2.17 12.81 4.50
C CYS A 43 2.97 13.92 3.82
N CYS A 44 4.02 13.65 3.02
CA CYS A 44 4.92 14.74 2.59
C CYS A 44 4.99 15.01 1.08
N CYS A 45 4.86 14.02 0.19
CA CYS A 45 4.98 14.26 -1.25
C CYS A 45 3.62 14.58 -1.90
N GLY A 46 3.61 15.20 -3.08
CA GLY A 46 2.38 15.43 -3.86
C GLY A 46 1.64 14.13 -4.25
N ASN A 47 2.30 12.97 -4.16
CA ASN A 47 1.68 11.66 -4.33
C ASN A 47 1.15 11.06 -3.02
N GLY A 48 1.33 11.73 -1.88
CA GLY A 48 0.83 11.31 -0.58
C GLY A 48 -0.68 11.48 -0.49
N VAL A 49 -1.34 10.49 0.10
CA VAL A 49 -2.80 10.48 0.26
C VAL A 49 -3.31 11.72 0.99
N ASP A 50 -2.55 12.21 1.98
CA ASP A 50 -2.96 13.36 2.78
C ASP A 50 -2.72 14.71 2.06
N ASN A 51 -1.89 14.75 1.01
CA ASN A 51 -1.56 15.96 0.23
C ASN A 51 -2.19 16.00 -1.18
N MET A 52 -3.06 15.03 -1.47
CA MET A 52 -4.15 15.11 -2.45
C MET A 52 -3.84 15.70 -3.85
N LEU A 53 -2.73 15.32 -4.48
CA LEU A 53 -2.48 15.65 -5.90
C LEU A 53 -2.70 14.46 -6.85
N ALA A 54 -2.49 13.20 -6.42
CA ALA A 54 -2.73 12.04 -7.29
C ALA A 54 -2.87 10.69 -6.56
N PRO A 55 -4.07 10.28 -6.07
CA PRO A 55 -4.28 8.90 -5.61
C PRO A 55 -4.21 7.86 -6.74
N ILE A 56 -4.23 8.32 -8.01
CA ILE A 56 -4.33 7.50 -9.23
C ILE A 56 -3.00 6.84 -9.58
N SER A 57 -1.86 7.44 -9.21
CA SER A 57 -0.54 7.00 -9.70
C SER A 57 0.06 5.80 -8.96
N ASN A 58 -0.67 5.20 -8.02
CA ASN A 58 -0.15 4.18 -7.09
C ASN A 58 -0.96 2.87 -7.09
N VAL A 59 -1.82 2.65 -8.09
CA VAL A 59 -2.70 1.46 -8.14
C VAL A 59 -1.99 0.28 -8.78
N THR A 60 -1.97 -0.86 -8.11
CA THR A 60 -1.49 -2.13 -8.67
C THR A 60 -2.65 -3.01 -9.13
N ASN A 61 -2.35 -4.04 -9.92
CA ASN A 61 -3.30 -5.11 -10.27
C ASN A 61 -3.55 -6.10 -9.12
N PHE A 62 -3.03 -5.86 -7.92
CA PHE A 62 -3.22 -6.74 -6.77
C PHE A 62 -4.21 -6.16 -5.77
N ILE A 63 -4.81 -7.01 -4.96
CA ILE A 63 -5.77 -6.60 -3.95
C ILE A 63 -5.69 -7.48 -2.70
N SER A 64 -5.95 -6.88 -1.54
CA SER A 64 -5.86 -7.61 -0.27
C SER A 64 -7.08 -8.51 -0.07
N VAL A 65 -6.85 -9.75 0.36
CA VAL A 65 -7.87 -10.71 0.75
C VAL A 65 -7.58 -11.19 2.16
N VAL A 66 -8.60 -11.20 3.01
CA VAL A 66 -8.51 -11.60 4.41
C VAL A 66 -8.97 -13.05 4.55
N ASN A 67 -8.17 -13.86 5.24
CA ASN A 67 -8.58 -15.16 5.75
C ASN A 67 -9.25 -14.95 7.11
N ASP A 68 -10.54 -15.26 7.19
CA ASP A 68 -11.34 -15.02 8.40
C ASP A 68 -10.97 -15.93 9.57
N ASP A 69 -10.48 -17.15 9.30
CA ASP A 69 -10.07 -18.10 10.34
C ASP A 69 -8.81 -17.64 11.08
N LEU A 70 -7.90 -16.98 10.36
CA LEU A 70 -6.65 -16.44 10.93
C LEU A 70 -6.81 -15.01 11.48
N CYS A 71 -7.85 -14.29 11.06
CA CYS A 71 -8.02 -12.90 11.46
C CYS A 71 -8.52 -12.79 12.90
N ILE A 72 -7.65 -12.30 13.79
CA ILE A 72 -7.98 -12.06 15.21
C ILE A 72 -8.57 -10.67 15.51
N GLY A 73 -8.78 -9.84 14.49
CA GLY A 73 -9.39 -8.51 14.67
C GLY A 73 -8.54 -7.47 15.40
N CYS A 74 -7.21 -7.60 15.40
CA CYS A 74 -6.31 -6.69 16.13
C CYS A 74 -6.25 -5.26 15.60
N GLY A 75 -6.67 -5.03 14.35
CA GLY A 75 -6.72 -3.70 13.74
C GLY A 75 -5.38 -3.14 13.21
N THR A 76 -4.25 -3.87 13.31
CA THR A 76 -2.94 -3.40 12.79
C THR A 76 -3.00 -2.99 11.32
N CYS A 77 -3.72 -3.75 10.49
CA CYS A 77 -3.89 -3.43 9.07
C CYS A 77 -4.60 -2.09 8.80
N ILE A 78 -5.40 -1.60 9.75
CA ILE A 78 -6.17 -0.36 9.66
C ILE A 78 -5.26 0.81 9.99
N GLU A 79 -4.49 0.69 11.08
CA GLU A 79 -3.49 1.68 11.48
C GLU A 79 -2.46 1.93 10.36
N LYS A 80 -1.97 0.85 9.72
CA LYS A 80 -0.95 0.93 8.66
C LYS A 80 -1.51 1.27 7.27
N CYS A 81 -2.84 1.33 7.09
CA CYS A 81 -3.42 1.53 5.78
C CYS A 81 -3.20 2.97 5.27
N HIS A 82 -2.44 3.10 4.18
CA HIS A 82 -2.10 4.40 3.59
C HIS A 82 -3.30 5.13 3.01
N THR A 83 -4.32 4.39 2.58
CA THR A 83 -5.45 4.94 1.82
C THR A 83 -6.77 4.88 2.59
N TYR A 84 -6.71 4.49 3.88
CA TYR A 84 -7.88 4.25 4.73
C TYR A 84 -8.89 3.26 4.12
N ALA A 85 -8.39 2.30 3.33
CA ALA A 85 -9.20 1.26 2.74
C ALA A 85 -9.60 0.21 3.79
N ALA A 86 -8.72 -0.12 4.73
CA ALA A 86 -8.96 -1.15 5.73
C ALA A 86 -9.91 -0.67 6.84
N TYR A 87 -10.79 -1.55 7.32
CA TYR A 87 -11.68 -1.34 8.46
C TYR A 87 -12.03 -2.69 9.14
N LEU A 88 -12.59 -2.68 10.36
CA LEU A 88 -13.20 -3.87 10.97
C LEU A 88 -14.70 -3.87 10.69
N ASN A 89 -15.27 -5.02 10.31
CA ASN A 89 -16.72 -5.21 10.31
C ASN A 89 -17.25 -5.50 11.72
N ASP A 90 -18.57 -5.74 11.83
CA ASP A 90 -19.25 -5.98 13.10
C ASP A 90 -18.71 -7.23 13.85
N ASP A 91 -18.26 -8.24 13.09
CA ASP A 91 -17.63 -9.46 13.64
C ASP A 91 -16.15 -9.26 14.04
N LYS A 92 -15.66 -8.01 14.05
CA LYS A 92 -14.27 -7.64 14.27
C LYS A 92 -13.28 -8.29 13.30
N LYS A 93 -13.72 -8.65 12.09
CA LYS A 93 -12.85 -9.15 11.02
C LYS A 93 -12.40 -7.99 10.13
N ALA A 94 -11.14 -8.05 9.71
CA ALA A 94 -10.59 -7.06 8.80
C ALA A 94 -11.31 -7.16 7.44
N ARG A 95 -11.67 -6.01 6.89
CA ARG A 95 -12.25 -5.83 5.56
C ARG A 95 -11.56 -4.66 4.86
N ARG A 96 -11.83 -4.52 3.56
CA ARG A 96 -11.32 -3.41 2.75
C ARG A 96 -12.45 -2.74 1.99
N LYS A 97 -12.33 -1.43 1.78
CA LYS A 97 -13.04 -0.67 0.77
C LYS A 97 -12.30 -0.82 -0.55
N GLU A 98 -12.89 -1.56 -1.48
CA GLU A 98 -12.26 -1.87 -2.76
C GLU A 98 -11.90 -0.62 -3.55
N GLU A 99 -12.79 0.38 -3.54
CA GLU A 99 -12.64 1.65 -4.22
C GLU A 99 -11.52 2.53 -3.64
N ARG A 100 -10.91 2.14 -2.52
CA ARG A 100 -9.77 2.84 -1.90
C ARG A 100 -8.49 2.01 -1.86
N CYS A 101 -8.58 0.72 -2.16
CA CYS A 101 -7.43 -0.18 -2.07
C CYS A 101 -6.55 -0.02 -3.30
N ILE A 102 -5.34 0.51 -3.11
CA ILE A 102 -4.33 0.63 -4.17
C ILE A 102 -3.51 -0.65 -4.38
N GLY A 103 -3.68 -1.65 -3.51
CA GLY A 103 -2.95 -2.91 -3.63
C GLY A 103 -1.47 -2.85 -3.22
N CYS A 104 -1.11 -1.99 -2.25
CA CYS A 104 0.29 -1.77 -1.82
C CYS A 104 0.89 -2.85 -0.92
N GLY A 105 0.09 -3.78 -0.38
CA GLY A 105 0.60 -4.91 0.42
C GLY A 105 1.04 -4.59 1.86
N VAL A 106 1.10 -3.32 2.28
CA VAL A 106 1.49 -2.94 3.66
C VAL A 106 0.67 -3.67 4.73
N CYS A 107 -0.65 -3.82 4.53
CA CYS A 107 -1.50 -4.57 5.45
C CYS A 107 -1.11 -6.05 5.60
N ALA A 108 -0.63 -6.68 4.51
CA ALA A 108 -0.19 -8.07 4.54
C ALA A 108 1.13 -8.20 5.29
N HIS A 109 2.09 -7.31 5.01
CA HIS A 109 3.40 -7.27 5.68
C HIS A 109 3.27 -7.15 7.21
N PHE A 110 2.39 -6.27 7.70
CA PHE A 110 2.23 -6.03 9.15
C PHE A 110 1.17 -6.92 9.82
N CYS A 111 0.56 -7.87 9.13
CA CYS A 111 -0.44 -8.74 9.77
C CYS A 111 0.28 -9.76 10.67
N PRO A 112 0.12 -9.70 12.01
CA PRO A 112 0.84 -10.61 12.91
C PRO A 112 0.39 -12.06 12.79
N GLN A 113 -0.76 -12.31 12.15
CA GLN A 113 -1.33 -13.65 11.94
C GLN A 113 -1.15 -14.13 10.49
N ASN A 114 -0.50 -13.35 9.63
CA ASN A 114 -0.43 -13.62 8.19
C ASN A 114 -1.82 -13.87 7.56
N ALA A 115 -2.86 -13.25 8.13
CA ALA A 115 -4.25 -13.44 7.71
C ALA A 115 -4.61 -12.67 6.44
N ILE A 116 -3.67 -11.93 5.84
CA ILE A 116 -3.93 -11.08 4.67
C ILE A 116 -2.98 -11.48 3.55
N SER A 117 -3.54 -11.80 2.39
CA SER A 117 -2.80 -12.12 1.17
C SER A 117 -3.07 -11.09 0.08
N MET A 118 -2.16 -10.96 -0.87
CA MET A 118 -2.32 -10.12 -2.05
C MET A 118 -2.60 -11.00 -3.27
N VAL A 119 -3.78 -10.88 -3.86
CA VAL A 119 -4.18 -11.65 -5.05
C VAL A 119 -4.32 -10.74 -6.25
N LYS A 120 -4.10 -11.27 -7.45
CA LYS A 120 -4.34 -10.52 -8.69
C LYS A 120 -5.84 -10.23 -8.81
N GLY A 121 -6.19 -8.95 -8.80
CA GLY A 121 -7.54 -8.45 -9.01
C GLY A 121 -7.79 -8.04 -10.45
N LYS A 122 -8.97 -7.47 -10.69
CA LYS A 122 -9.31 -6.78 -11.94
C LYS A 122 -8.82 -5.33 -11.90
N GLU A 123 -8.75 -4.72 -13.09
CA GLU A 123 -8.57 -3.28 -13.21
C GLU A 123 -9.69 -2.55 -12.47
N ARG A 124 -9.33 -1.48 -11.75
CA ARG A 124 -10.25 -0.78 -10.86
C ARG A 124 -9.92 0.70 -10.80
N ILE A 125 -10.97 1.51 -10.66
CA ILE A 125 -10.84 2.93 -10.39
C ILE A 125 -10.72 3.12 -8.88
N VAL A 126 -9.58 3.64 -8.43
CA VAL A 126 -9.35 3.95 -7.01
C VAL A 126 -9.63 5.43 -6.76
N ARG A 127 -10.53 5.71 -5.82
CA ARG A 127 -10.89 7.05 -5.38
C ARG A 127 -10.68 7.18 -3.88
N ILE A 128 -9.69 8.00 -3.51
CA ILE A 128 -9.45 8.34 -2.11
C ILE A 128 -10.08 9.71 -1.84
N PRO A 129 -11.07 9.80 -0.94
CA PRO A 129 -11.68 11.09 -0.62
C PRO A 129 -10.68 12.00 0.12
N PRO A 130 -10.84 13.34 0.02
CA PRO A 130 -10.11 14.26 0.87
C PRO A 130 -10.31 13.90 2.33
N LYS A 131 -9.28 14.14 3.16
CA LYS A 131 -9.45 14.08 4.61
C LYS A 131 -10.56 15.05 5.01
N LYS A 132 -11.62 14.56 5.66
CA LYS A 132 -12.63 15.44 6.28
C LYS A 132 -11.89 16.27 7.34
N LYS A 133 -11.99 17.60 7.23
CA LYS A 133 -11.48 18.54 8.23
C LYS A 133 -12.25 18.38 9.53
#